data_AF-A0AAU2R9Z7-F1
#
_entry.id   AF-A0AAU2R9Z7-F1
#
_cell.length_a   1.000
_cell.length_b   1.000
_cell.length_c   1.000
_cell.angle_alpha   90.00
_cell.angle_beta   90.00
_cell.angle_gamma   90.00
#
_symmetry.space_group_name_H-M   'P 1'
#
loop_
_entity.id
_entity.type
_entity.pdbx_description
1 polymer ?
#
loop_
_entity_poly.entity_id
_entity_poly.type
_entity_poly.pdbx_seq_one_letter_code
_entity_poly.pdbx_strand_id
1 'polypeptide(L)'
;MLRRVLAVLGAVGGAVLLSGCTALELPLAAVTVDADGAPRVLIRPCEDDPYVGPTFSGWAGSSEDEPSEDETDTTVWETDGEWSGDAEFPLFSPPAAWGAKEAGEQRLLSGHTYTFVFHDQTDDYANGAVTFTTADLGRLKRGQVWADDRAMSVEEFEKVAEESC
;
A
#
# COMPACT_ATOMS: atom_id res chain seq x y z
N MET A 1 -72.72 2.08 -11.25
CA MET A 1 -72.36 0.64 -11.24
C MET A 1 -71.23 0.43 -12.24
N LEU A 2 -69.98 0.32 -11.78
CA LEU A 2 -69.02 -0.71 -12.17
C LEU A 2 -67.74 -0.50 -11.36
N ARG A 3 -67.25 -1.62 -10.82
CA ARG A 3 -66.05 -1.82 -10.00
C ARG A 3 -64.85 -2.08 -10.92
N ARG A 4 -63.63 -1.99 -10.34
CA ARG A 4 -62.32 -2.58 -10.76
C ARG A 4 -61.48 -1.69 -11.70
N VAL A 5 -60.15 -1.58 -11.58
CA VAL A 5 -59.11 -2.26 -10.78
C VAL A 5 -57.85 -1.37 -10.75
N LEU A 6 -57.09 -1.43 -9.64
CA LEU A 6 -55.77 -0.80 -9.47
C LEU A 6 -54.76 -1.28 -10.52
N ALA A 7 -53.96 -0.36 -11.03
CA ALA A 7 -52.62 -0.66 -11.54
C ALA A 7 -51.64 0.33 -10.89
N VAL A 8 -51.06 -0.06 -9.77
CA VAL A 8 -49.90 0.62 -9.17
C VAL A 8 -48.68 0.11 -9.92
N LEU A 9 -48.20 0.91 -10.87
CA LEU A 9 -46.88 0.74 -11.47
C LEU A 9 -45.85 1.22 -10.44
N GLY A 10 -45.30 0.29 -9.67
CA GLY A 10 -44.16 0.54 -8.80
C GLY A 10 -42.91 0.74 -9.64
N ALA A 11 -42.42 1.98 -9.72
CA ALA A 11 -41.08 2.28 -10.20
C ALA A 11 -40.09 1.85 -9.11
N VAL A 12 -39.49 0.67 -9.27
CA VAL A 12 -38.34 0.28 -8.45
C VAL A 12 -37.14 1.06 -9.00
N GLY A 13 -36.79 2.15 -8.32
CA GLY A 13 -35.56 2.89 -8.56
C GLY A 13 -34.37 1.97 -8.29
N GLY A 14 -33.69 1.57 -9.35
CA GLY A 14 -32.38 0.92 -9.23
C GLY A 14 -31.36 1.98 -8.81
N ALA A 15 -31.04 2.01 -7.52
CA ALA A 15 -29.80 2.62 -7.06
C ALA A 15 -28.66 1.74 -7.56
N VAL A 16 -28.02 2.15 -8.66
CA VAL A 16 -26.75 1.58 -9.09
C VAL A 16 -25.73 2.04 -8.06
N LEU A 17 -25.42 1.17 -7.10
CA LEU A 17 -24.24 1.33 -6.26
C LEU A 17 -23.05 1.21 -7.20
N LEU A 18 -22.44 2.34 -7.52
CA LEU A 18 -21.12 2.40 -8.13
C LEU A 18 -20.14 1.86 -7.08
N SER A 19 -19.98 0.54 -7.02
CA SER A 19 -18.79 -0.06 -6.45
C SER A 19 -17.64 0.38 -7.33
N GLY A 20 -16.99 1.48 -6.93
CA GLY A 20 -15.74 1.91 -7.51
C GLY A 20 -14.77 0.75 -7.44
N CYS A 21 -14.19 0.39 -8.59
CA CYS A 21 -13.04 -0.49 -8.64
C CYS A 21 -11.91 0.24 -7.93
N THR A 22 -11.71 -0.02 -6.64
CA THR A 22 -10.43 0.28 -6.00
C THR A 22 -9.38 -0.58 -6.68
N ALA A 23 -8.27 0.03 -7.07
CA ALA A 23 -7.09 -0.69 -7.53
C ALA A 23 -6.81 -1.83 -6.54
N LEU A 24 -6.59 -3.03 -7.06
CA LEU A 24 -6.30 -4.17 -6.21
C LEU A 24 -4.87 -4.00 -5.70
N GLU A 25 -4.69 -3.36 -4.55
CA GLU A 25 -3.41 -3.33 -3.86
C GLU A 25 -3.07 -4.77 -3.46
N LEU A 26 -2.08 -5.36 -4.14
CA LEU A 26 -1.66 -6.71 -3.82
C LEU A 26 -0.72 -6.67 -2.60
N PRO A 27 -0.79 -7.66 -1.71
CA PRO A 27 0.08 -7.79 -0.54
C PRO A 27 1.48 -8.27 -0.92
N LEU A 28 2.12 -7.56 -1.86
CA LEU A 28 3.49 -7.79 -2.35
C LEU A 28 4.52 -6.89 -1.67
N ALA A 29 4.07 -5.96 -0.82
CA ALA A 29 4.92 -5.16 0.04
C ALA A 29 4.57 -5.37 1.52
N ALA A 30 5.58 -5.31 2.39
CA ALA A 30 5.39 -5.37 3.82
C ALA A 30 6.40 -4.50 4.56
N VAL A 31 6.08 -4.12 5.80
CA VAL A 31 7.01 -3.44 6.71
C VAL A 31 7.22 -4.25 7.97
N THR A 32 8.47 -4.36 8.41
CA THR A 32 8.84 -5.00 9.67
C THR A 32 9.71 -4.07 10.52
N VAL A 33 10.01 -4.50 11.73
CA VAL A 33 10.95 -3.83 12.63
C VAL A 33 12.03 -4.84 12.99
N ASP A 34 13.28 -4.48 12.75
CA ASP A 34 14.41 -5.36 13.04
C ASP A 34 14.75 -5.42 14.54
N ALA A 35 15.81 -6.16 14.87
CA ALA A 35 16.24 -6.36 16.25
C ALA A 35 16.69 -5.07 16.94
N ASP A 36 17.12 -4.06 16.19
CA ASP A 36 17.58 -2.76 16.67
C ASP A 36 16.43 -1.74 16.74
N GLY A 37 15.22 -2.13 16.32
CA GLY A 37 14.05 -1.26 16.30
C GLY A 37 13.95 -0.42 15.03
N ALA A 38 14.76 -0.69 14.00
CA ALA A 38 14.70 0.06 12.75
C ALA A 38 13.65 -0.55 11.80
N PRO A 39 12.79 0.28 11.19
CA PRO A 39 11.81 -0.19 10.22
C PRO A 39 12.50 -0.62 8.92
N ARG A 40 12.04 -1.74 8.36
CA ARG A 40 12.52 -2.29 7.09
C ARG A 40 11.33 -2.60 6.21
N VAL A 41 11.50 -2.43 4.91
CA VAL A 41 10.50 -2.82 3.91
C VAL A 41 10.92 -4.12 3.23
N LEU A 42 9.94 -4.95 2.90
CA LEU A 42 10.07 -6.16 2.11
C LEU A 42 9.25 -5.99 0.83
N ILE A 43 9.81 -6.40 -0.29
CA ILE A 43 9.19 -6.39 -1.62
C ILE A 43 9.25 -7.81 -2.17
N ARG A 44 8.11 -8.31 -2.66
CA ARG A 44 7.93 -9.63 -3.28
C ARG A 44 7.18 -9.47 -4.61
N PRO A 45 7.83 -8.96 -5.67
CA PRO A 45 7.18 -8.90 -6.97
C PRO A 45 6.83 -10.30 -7.46
N CYS A 46 5.87 -10.41 -8.37
CA CYS A 46 5.48 -11.69 -8.94
C CYS A 46 6.59 -12.25 -9.84
N GLU A 47 7.03 -13.49 -9.55
CA GLU A 47 8.12 -14.16 -10.28
C GLU A 47 9.35 -13.23 -10.52
N ASP A 48 9.76 -13.09 -11.78
CA ASP A 48 10.84 -12.18 -12.21
C ASP A 48 10.26 -10.88 -12.79
N ASP A 49 9.01 -10.55 -12.50
CA ASP A 49 8.37 -9.36 -13.06
C ASP A 49 9.09 -8.10 -12.56
N PRO A 50 9.46 -7.22 -13.49
CA PRO A 50 10.09 -5.96 -13.14
C PRO A 50 9.07 -5.04 -12.47
N TYR A 51 9.56 -4.21 -11.55
CA TYR A 51 8.81 -3.14 -10.93
C TYR A 51 9.50 -1.79 -11.10
N VAL A 52 8.69 -0.74 -11.11
CA VAL A 52 9.13 0.64 -11.32
C VAL A 52 8.62 1.55 -10.22
N GLY A 53 9.32 2.68 -10.07
CA GLY A 53 8.89 3.77 -9.21
C GLY A 53 8.64 3.44 -7.73
N PRO A 54 9.44 2.57 -7.03
CA PRO A 54 9.36 2.50 -5.58
C PRO A 54 9.34 3.90 -4.95
N THR A 55 8.28 4.16 -4.20
CA THR A 55 8.01 5.47 -3.60
C THR A 55 7.57 5.27 -2.16
N PHE A 56 8.07 6.14 -1.29
CA PHE A 56 7.71 6.18 0.12
C PHE A 56 7.21 7.57 0.49
N SER A 57 5.98 7.63 1.00
CA SER A 57 5.29 8.86 1.38
C SER A 57 4.83 8.79 2.83
N GLY A 58 4.67 9.95 3.45
CA GLY A 58 4.16 10.08 4.80
C GLY A 58 3.50 11.42 5.06
N TRP A 59 2.35 11.39 5.76
CA TRP A 59 1.55 12.56 6.07
C TRP A 59 0.96 12.48 7.48
N ALA A 60 0.59 13.64 8.03
CA ALA A 60 -0.04 13.72 9.33
C ALA A 60 -1.52 13.32 9.22
N GLY A 61 -2.00 12.50 10.17
CA GLY A 61 -3.38 12.05 10.19
C GLY A 61 -3.54 10.57 9.82
N SER A 62 -4.77 10.20 9.45
CA SER A 62 -5.16 8.84 9.08
C SER A 62 -5.00 8.60 7.57
N SER A 63 -5.21 7.36 7.12
CA SER A 63 -5.26 7.05 5.70
C SER A 63 -6.40 7.76 4.95
N GLU A 64 -7.49 8.10 5.64
CA GLU A 64 -8.59 8.90 5.07
C GLU A 64 -8.20 10.36 4.80
N ASP A 65 -7.08 10.81 5.41
CA ASP A 65 -6.50 12.14 5.23
C ASP A 65 -5.38 12.13 4.18
N GLU A 66 -5.29 11.08 3.34
CA GLU A 66 -4.27 11.00 2.29
C GLU A 66 -4.32 12.26 1.40
N PRO A 67 -3.19 13.01 1.30
CA PRO A 67 -3.10 14.18 0.44
C PRO A 67 -3.29 13.82 -1.02
N SER A 68 -3.71 14.79 -1.82
CA SER A 68 -3.76 14.60 -3.27
C SER A 68 -2.35 14.42 -3.85
N GLU A 69 -2.23 13.71 -4.99
CA GLU A 69 -0.93 13.48 -5.66
C GLU A 69 -0.18 14.77 -6.04
N ASP A 70 -0.90 15.88 -6.19
CA ASP A 70 -0.31 17.20 -6.44
C ASP A 70 0.41 17.80 -5.20
N GLU A 71 0.20 17.24 -4.01
CA GLU A 71 0.80 17.66 -2.74
C GLU A 71 2.11 16.91 -2.45
N THR A 72 3.16 17.30 -3.18
CA THR A 72 4.52 16.73 -3.10
C THR A 72 5.23 16.87 -1.73
N ASP A 73 4.65 17.62 -0.79
CA ASP A 73 5.24 17.83 0.55
C ASP A 73 5.21 16.55 1.41
N THR A 74 4.59 15.48 0.90
CA THR A 74 4.40 14.21 1.62
C THR A 74 5.34 13.11 1.16
N THR A 75 6.07 13.30 0.05
CA THR A 75 7.09 12.36 -0.40
C THR A 75 8.28 12.37 0.57
N VAL A 76 8.65 11.19 1.06
CA VAL A 76 9.84 10.97 1.88
C VAL A 76 11.01 10.55 1.01
N TRP A 77 10.79 9.65 0.06
CA TRP A 77 11.72 9.42 -1.03
C TRP A 77 11.02 8.75 -2.20
N GLU A 78 11.60 8.95 -3.38
CA GLU A 78 11.13 8.35 -4.63
C GLU A 78 12.33 7.86 -5.44
N THR A 79 12.09 6.93 -6.35
CA THR A 79 13.12 6.40 -7.25
C THR A 79 12.64 6.46 -8.70
N ASP A 80 13.58 6.70 -9.60
CA ASP A 80 13.36 6.55 -11.03
C ASP A 80 14.09 5.28 -11.50
N GLY A 81 13.41 4.44 -12.28
CA GLY A 81 14.03 3.27 -12.89
C GLY A 81 13.19 2.00 -12.74
N GLU A 82 13.80 0.89 -13.15
CA GLU A 82 13.17 -0.42 -13.26
C GLU A 82 14.06 -1.46 -12.60
N TRP A 83 13.53 -2.10 -11.56
CA TRP A 83 14.21 -3.10 -10.76
C TRP A 83 13.47 -4.44 -10.85
N SER A 84 14.10 -5.52 -10.38
CA SER A 84 13.52 -6.86 -10.41
C SER A 84 13.95 -7.66 -9.19
N GLY A 85 13.14 -8.69 -8.89
CA GLY A 85 13.37 -9.61 -7.80
C GLY A 85 13.09 -9.03 -6.40
N ASP A 86 13.09 -9.93 -5.42
CA ASP A 86 12.84 -9.61 -4.03
C ASP A 86 13.84 -8.60 -3.47
N ALA A 87 13.35 -7.71 -2.62
CA ALA A 87 14.19 -6.76 -1.90
C ALA A 87 13.81 -6.68 -0.42
N GLU A 88 14.82 -6.44 0.42
CA GLU A 88 14.64 -6.07 1.82
C GLU A 88 15.68 -5.04 2.21
N PHE A 89 15.23 -3.89 2.72
CA PHE A 89 16.12 -2.77 3.06
C PHE A 89 15.56 -1.88 4.16
N PRO A 90 16.40 -1.07 4.85
CA PRO A 90 15.92 -0.10 5.82
C PRO A 90 14.99 0.92 5.15
N LEU A 91 13.85 1.20 5.78
CA LEU A 91 12.78 2.01 5.18
C LEU A 91 13.23 3.42 4.73
N PHE A 92 14.19 4.03 5.44
CA PHE A 92 14.74 5.36 5.13
C PHE A 92 16.13 5.29 4.49
N SER A 93 16.51 4.14 3.95
CA SER A 93 17.78 3.97 3.25
C SER A 93 17.59 2.96 2.12
N PRO A 94 16.87 3.35 1.05
CA PRO A 94 16.68 2.49 -0.12
C PRO A 94 18.02 2.05 -0.72
N PRO A 95 18.07 0.94 -1.47
CA PRO A 95 19.29 0.47 -2.10
C PRO A 95 19.97 1.58 -2.91
N ALA A 96 21.26 1.81 -2.65
CA ALA A 96 21.99 2.93 -3.27
C ALA A 96 21.97 2.89 -4.81
N ALA A 97 21.86 1.70 -5.39
CA ALA A 97 21.75 1.50 -6.84
C ALA A 97 20.46 2.11 -7.43
N TRP A 98 19.41 2.30 -6.64
CA TRP A 98 18.16 2.90 -7.07
C TRP A 98 18.24 4.43 -7.19
N GLY A 99 19.31 5.04 -6.68
CA GLY A 99 19.54 6.49 -6.84
C GLY A 99 18.41 7.36 -6.28
N ALA A 100 17.83 6.95 -5.13
CA ALA A 100 16.66 7.59 -4.57
C ALA A 100 16.85 9.09 -4.32
N LYS A 101 15.81 9.85 -4.64
CA LYS A 101 15.69 11.26 -4.29
C LYS A 101 14.96 11.35 -2.96
N GLU A 102 15.68 11.75 -1.94
CA GLU A 102 15.11 11.96 -0.61
C GLU A 102 14.47 13.35 -0.51
N ALA A 103 13.28 13.39 0.09
CA ALA A 103 12.51 14.58 0.41
C ALA A 103 11.98 14.48 1.85
N GLY A 104 11.54 15.60 2.43
CA GLY A 104 10.93 15.57 3.77
C GLY A 104 11.82 15.02 4.89
N GLU A 105 11.18 14.46 5.93
CA GLU A 105 11.83 13.99 7.16
C GLU A 105 12.17 12.49 7.08
N GLN A 106 13.45 12.15 7.25
CA GLN A 106 13.96 10.77 7.12
C GLN A 106 13.85 9.95 8.42
N ARG A 107 12.68 10.01 9.06
CA ARG A 107 12.34 9.22 10.25
C ARG A 107 10.83 9.13 10.44
N LEU A 108 10.41 8.13 11.20
CA LEU A 108 9.01 7.99 11.62
C LEU A 108 8.61 9.11 12.59
N LEU A 109 7.46 9.71 12.33
CA LEU A 109 6.82 10.74 13.14
C LEU A 109 5.55 10.16 13.77
N SER A 110 5.33 10.51 15.04
CA SER A 110 4.11 10.10 15.74
C SER A 110 2.88 10.74 15.09
N GLY A 111 1.78 10.00 15.01
CA GLY A 111 0.52 10.47 14.42
C GLY A 111 0.57 10.68 12.90
N HIS A 112 1.56 10.11 12.23
CA HIS A 112 1.63 10.05 10.77
C HIS A 112 1.23 8.68 10.25
N THR A 113 0.63 8.69 9.07
CA THR A 113 0.42 7.53 8.21
C THR A 113 1.48 7.53 7.12
N TYR A 114 1.92 6.35 6.73
CA TYR A 114 2.95 6.13 5.74
C TYR A 114 2.49 5.10 4.73
N THR A 115 2.90 5.30 3.48
CA THR A 115 2.64 4.38 2.38
C THR A 115 3.93 4.12 1.64
N PHE A 116 4.23 2.84 1.41
CA PHE A 116 5.23 2.41 0.46
C PHE A 116 4.52 1.72 -0.71
N VAL A 117 4.89 2.08 -1.94
CA VAL A 117 4.29 1.55 -3.16
C VAL A 117 5.36 1.27 -4.21
N PHE A 118 5.13 0.25 -5.04
CA PHE A 118 5.81 0.04 -6.31
C PHE A 118 4.81 -0.42 -7.37
N HIS A 119 5.13 -0.18 -8.64
CA HIS A 119 4.24 -0.44 -9.77
C HIS A 119 4.83 -1.51 -10.69
N ASP A 120 3.98 -2.17 -11.48
CA ASP A 120 4.44 -2.96 -12.62
C ASP A 120 4.75 -2.03 -13.80
N GLN A 121 5.23 -2.57 -14.92
CA GLN A 121 5.55 -1.77 -16.10
C GLN A 121 4.34 -1.42 -16.99
N THR A 122 3.23 -2.13 -16.83
CA THR A 122 2.14 -2.20 -17.82
C THR A 122 0.89 -1.44 -17.42
N ASP A 123 0.72 -1.16 -16.13
CA ASP A 123 -0.49 -0.60 -15.57
C ASP A 123 -0.20 0.61 -14.66
N ASP A 124 -1.14 1.57 -14.66
CA ASP A 124 -1.12 2.71 -13.73
C ASP A 124 -1.50 2.28 -12.28
N TYR A 125 -1.55 0.98 -11.99
CA TYR A 125 -1.94 0.42 -10.70
C TYR A 125 -0.72 -0.01 -9.89
N ALA A 126 -0.83 0.06 -8.56
CA ALA A 126 0.20 -0.46 -7.67
C ALA A 126 0.30 -1.98 -7.83
N ASN A 127 1.52 -2.47 -8.08
CA ASN A 127 1.80 -3.90 -8.06
C ASN A 127 1.97 -4.39 -6.63
N GLY A 128 2.52 -3.56 -5.74
CA GLY A 128 2.52 -3.82 -4.31
C GLY A 128 2.48 -2.54 -3.51
N ALA A 129 1.67 -2.54 -2.45
CA ALA A 129 1.55 -1.41 -1.54
C ALA A 129 1.44 -1.87 -0.09
N VAL A 130 1.88 -1.00 0.83
CA VAL A 130 1.66 -1.17 2.26
C VAL A 130 1.47 0.18 2.91
N THR A 131 0.32 0.33 3.58
CA THR A 131 -0.03 1.49 4.38
C THR A 131 0.05 1.13 5.86
N PHE A 132 0.67 1.99 6.66
CA PHE A 132 0.89 1.73 8.09
C PHE A 132 1.09 3.02 8.90
N THR A 133 0.88 2.88 10.20
CA THR A 133 1.21 3.90 11.19
C THR A 133 2.34 3.44 12.11
N THR A 134 2.93 4.38 12.84
CA THR A 134 3.89 4.05 13.92
C THR A 134 3.27 3.16 15.01
N ALA A 135 1.96 3.25 15.24
CA ALA A 135 1.24 2.39 16.18
C ALA A 135 1.10 0.94 15.66
N ASP A 136 1.03 0.74 14.35
CA ASP A 136 1.01 -0.59 13.74
C ASP A 136 2.35 -1.29 13.93
N LEU A 137 3.45 -0.59 13.62
CA LEU A 137 4.80 -1.11 13.81
C LEU A 137 5.08 -1.40 15.30
N GLY A 138 4.59 -0.55 16.21
CA GLY A 138 4.71 -0.78 17.66
C GLY A 138 3.96 -2.02 18.18
N ARG A 139 3.03 -2.58 17.40
CA ARG A 139 2.29 -3.82 17.72
C ARG A 139 2.97 -5.08 17.19
N LEU A 140 3.95 -4.95 16.29
CA LEU A 140 4.65 -6.09 15.72
C LEU A 140 5.51 -6.79 16.78
N LYS A 141 5.41 -8.12 16.80
CA LYS A 141 6.37 -8.98 17.52
C LYS A 141 7.56 -9.28 16.61
N ARG A 142 8.66 -9.72 17.21
CA ARG A 142 9.83 -10.19 16.45
C ARG A 142 9.41 -11.28 15.45
N GLY A 143 9.82 -11.12 14.18
CA GLY A 143 9.48 -12.04 13.10
C GLY A 143 8.08 -11.83 12.51
N GLN A 144 7.40 -10.74 12.87
CA GLN A 144 6.17 -10.31 12.22
C GLN A 144 6.43 -9.18 11.24
N VAL A 145 5.55 -9.08 10.26
CA VAL A 145 5.44 -7.97 9.33
C VAL A 145 4.05 -7.36 9.42
N TRP A 146 3.93 -6.11 9.01
CA TRP A 146 2.67 -5.45 8.69
C TRP A 146 2.51 -5.46 7.17
N ALA A 147 1.43 -6.06 6.71
CA ALA A 147 1.00 -6.11 5.32
C ALA A 147 -0.51 -6.37 5.31
N ASP A 148 -1.24 -6.00 4.25
CA ASP A 148 -2.68 -6.32 4.14
C ASP A 148 -3.47 -5.87 5.39
N ASP A 149 -3.15 -4.66 5.89
CA ASP A 149 -3.72 -4.04 7.09
C ASP A 149 -3.68 -4.89 8.37
N ARG A 150 -2.73 -5.82 8.47
CA ARG A 150 -2.61 -6.71 9.62
C ARG A 150 -1.18 -7.12 9.92
N ALA A 151 -0.96 -7.45 11.20
CA ALA A 151 0.26 -8.10 11.63
C ALA A 151 0.21 -9.60 11.30
N MET A 152 1.18 -10.10 10.54
CA MET A 152 1.32 -11.51 10.19
C MET A 152 2.76 -11.99 10.36
N SER A 153 2.97 -13.31 10.33
CA SER A 153 4.35 -13.84 10.31
C SER A 153 5.01 -13.58 8.95
N VAL A 154 6.35 -13.54 8.89
CA VAL A 154 7.06 -13.45 7.60
C VAL A 154 6.63 -14.59 6.67
N GLU A 155 6.55 -15.83 7.17
CA GLU A 155 6.12 -17.00 6.37
C GLU A 155 4.70 -16.85 5.80
N GLU A 156 3.78 -16.26 6.58
CA GLU A 156 2.43 -15.98 6.10
C GLU A 156 2.44 -14.91 5.01
N PHE A 157 3.27 -13.87 5.14
CA PHE A 157 3.44 -12.86 4.11
C PHE A 157 4.01 -13.45 2.81
N GLU A 158 5.08 -14.25 2.88
CA GLU A 158 5.64 -14.91 1.69
C GLU A 158 4.58 -15.75 0.96
N LYS A 159 3.78 -16.51 1.72
CA LYS A 159 2.70 -17.31 1.15
C LYS A 159 1.61 -16.45 0.50
N VAL A 160 1.18 -15.39 1.17
CA VAL A 160 0.13 -14.50 0.66
C VAL A 160 0.61 -13.76 -0.59
N ALA A 161 1.89 -13.36 -0.63
CA ALA A 161 2.49 -12.75 -1.80
C ALA A 161 2.52 -13.74 -2.99
N GLU A 162 2.98 -14.98 -2.77
CA GLU A 162 2.98 -16.03 -3.80
C GLU A 162 1.56 -16.33 -4.34
N GLU A 163 0.55 -16.37 -3.46
CA GLU A 163 -0.84 -16.63 -3.84
C GLU A 163 -1.50 -15.46 -4.60
N SER A 164 -0.87 -14.29 -4.63
CA SER A 164 -1.43 -13.06 -5.23
C SER A 164 -1.06 -12.84 -6.70
N CYS A 165 -0.23 -13.71 -7.30
CA CYS A 165 0.40 -13.51 -8.61
C CYS A 165 -0.32 -14.13 -9.85
#